data_AF-A0A3D5PZ20-F1
#
_entry.id   AF-A0A3D5PZ20-F1
#
_cell.length_a   1.000
_cell.length_b   1.000
_cell.length_c   1.000
_cell.angle_alpha   90.00
_cell.angle_beta   90.00
_cell.angle_gamma   90.00
#
_symmetry.space_group_name_H-M   'P 1'
#
loop_
_entity.id
_entity.type
_entity.pdbx_description
1 polymer ?
#
loop_
_entity_poly.entity_id
_entity_poly.type
_entity_poly.pdbx_seq_one_letter_code
_entity_poly.pdbx_strand_id
1 'polypeptide(L)' 'MATNIPPHNLTEVIDGCLALMDNEDLTVDELMEYIPGPDFPTRGIINGRAG' A
#
# COMPACT_ATOMS: atom_id res chain seq x y z
N MET A 1 -4.71 24.63 2.12
CA MET A 1 -4.58 23.17 2.34
C MET A 1 -3.78 22.59 1.18
N ALA A 2 -2.91 21.61 1.45
CA ALA A 2 -2.16 20.88 0.42
C ALA A 2 -2.22 19.38 0.70
N THR A 3 -2.11 18.55 -0.33
CA THR A 3 -2.10 17.08 -0.25
C THR A 3 -0.92 16.53 -1.04
N ASN A 4 -0.38 15.39 -0.58
CA ASN A 4 0.69 14.67 -1.27
C ASN A 4 0.61 13.19 -0.89
N ILE A 5 0.03 12.36 -1.76
CA ILE A 5 -0.13 10.92 -1.57
C ILE A 5 0.70 10.21 -2.65
N PRO A 6 1.62 9.30 -2.29
CA PRO A 6 2.48 8.65 -3.27
C PRO A 6 1.73 7.59 -4.10
N PRO A 7 2.20 7.31 -5.32
CA PRO A 7 1.65 6.23 -6.15
C PRO A 7 1.90 4.85 -5.55
N HIS A 8 1.01 3.90 -5.85
CA HIS A 8 1.09 2.50 -5.43
C HIS A 8 0.85 1.58 -6.63
N ASN A 9 1.26 0.32 -6.50
CA ASN A 9 1.07 -0.67 -7.56
C ASN A 9 -0.40 -1.09 -7.68
N LEU A 10 -0.92 -1.16 -8.91
CA LEU A 10 -2.34 -1.46 -9.14
C LEU A 10 -2.72 -2.90 -8.73
N THR A 11 -1.83 -3.87 -8.93
CA THR A 11 -2.08 -5.26 -8.55
C THR A 11 -2.20 -5.39 -7.04
N GLU A 12 -1.24 -4.81 -6.30
CA GLU A 12 -1.25 -4.77 -4.84
C GLU A 12 -2.51 -4.12 -4.27
N VAL A 13 -2.95 -3.00 -4.86
CA VAL A 13 -4.18 -2.32 -4.44
C VAL A 13 -5.41 -3.19 -4.65
N ILE A 14 -5.52 -3.86 -5.81
CA ILE A 14 -6.65 -4.77 -6.07
C ILE A 14 -6.63 -5.95 -5.10
N ASP A 15 -5.47 -6.55 -4.84
CA ASP A 15 -5.33 -7.67 -3.92
C ASP A 15 -5.69 -7.26 -2.49
N GLY A 16 -5.26 -6.08 -2.04
CA GLY A 16 -5.66 -5.52 -0.74
C GLY A 16 -7.16 -5.21 -0.65
N CYS A 17 -7.78 -4.73 -1.73
CA CYS A 17 -9.23 -4.55 -1.78
C CYS A 17 -9.98 -5.87 -1.68
N LEU A 18 -9.54 -6.92 -2.38
CA LEU A 18 -10.14 -8.25 -2.30
C LEU A 18 -9.99 -8.84 -0.90
N ALA A 19 -8.81 -8.70 -0.28
CA ALA A 19 -8.55 -9.16 1.09
C ALA A 19 -9.49 -8.47 2.11
N LEU A 20 -9.70 -7.16 1.97
CA LEU A 20 -10.61 -6.42 2.84
C LEU A 20 -12.09 -6.78 2.58
N MET A 21 -12.44 -7.16 1.35
CA MET A 21 -13.78 -7.68 1.05
C MET A 21 -14.01 -9.06 1.67
N ASP A 22 -12.98 -9.90 1.76
CA ASP A 22 -13.06 -11.23 2.36
C ASP A 22 -13.05 -11.18 3.90
N ASN A 23 -12.37 -10.19 4.48
CA ASN A 23 -12.34 -9.94 5.91
C ASN A 23 -12.37 -8.44 6.22
N GLU A 24 -13.52 -7.95 6.67
CA GLU A 24 -13.75 -6.54 7.00
C GLU A 24 -12.99 -6.06 8.25
N ASP A 25 -12.54 -6.99 9.10
CA ASP A 25 -11.78 -6.69 10.33
C ASP A 25 -10.26 -6.64 10.08
N LEU A 26 -9.81 -6.69 8.81
CA LEU A 26 -8.37 -6.63 8.48
C LEU A 26 -7.73 -5.39 9.08
N THR A 27 -6.66 -5.60 9.84
CA THR A 27 -5.88 -4.50 10.40
C THR A 27 -5.00 -3.84 9.34
N VAL A 28 -4.54 -2.63 9.62
CA VAL A 28 -3.62 -1.92 8.72
C VAL A 28 -2.30 -2.68 8.55
N ASP A 29 -1.79 -3.30 9.62
CA ASP A 29 -0.55 -4.08 9.58
C ASP A 29 -0.70 -5.32 8.68
N GLU A 30 -1.86 -5.98 8.71
CA GLU A 30 -2.16 -7.10 7.81
C GLU A 30 -2.35 -6.64 6.35
N LEU A 31 -2.93 -5.46 6.14
CA LEU A 31 -3.06 -4.84 4.80
C LEU A 31 -1.69 -4.52 4.18
N MET A 32 -0.68 -4.19 5.00
CA MET A 32 0.68 -3.94 4.51
C MET A 32 1.37 -5.19 3.94
N GLU A 33 0.89 -6.40 4.26
CA GLU A 33 1.38 -7.63 3.60
C GLU A 33 0.93 -7.70 2.13
N TYR A 34 -0.20 -7.07 1.79
CA TYR A 34 -0.70 -6.95 0.41
C TYR A 34 -0.15 -5.72 -0.31
N ILE A 35 0.08 -4.62 0.43
CA ILE A 35 0.59 -3.35 -0.10
C ILE A 35 1.87 -2.97 0.69
N PRO A 36 3.04 -3.49 0.29
CA PRO A 36 4.27 -3.31 1.06
C PRO A 36 4.78 -1.86 1.09
N GLY A 37 4.35 -1.04 0.12
CA GLY A 37 4.69 0.38 0.08
C GLY A 37 4.46 1.03 -1.30
N PRO A 38 4.97 2.26 -1.47
CA PRO A 38 4.79 3.01 -2.71
C PRO A 38 5.54 2.43 -3.91
N ASP A 39 4.98 2.61 -5.11
CA ASP A 39 5.57 2.21 -6.39
C ASP A 39 5.79 3.43 -7.28
N PHE A 40 7.05 3.83 -7.44
CA PHE A 40 7.42 5.02 -8.22
C PHE A 40 7.75 4.65 -9.67
N PRO A 41 7.29 5.43 -10.67
CA PRO A 41 7.52 5.14 -12.09
C PRO A 41 9.02 5.17 -12.46
N THR A 42 9.83 5.87 -11.67
CA THR A 42 11.28 5.98 -11.85
C THR A 42 12.08 4.90 -11.12
N ARG A 43 11.41 3.98 -10.42
CA ARG A 43 12.01 3.09 -9.42
C ARG A 43 12.74 3.90 -8.33
N GLY A 44 13.52 3.23 -7.49
CA GLY A 44 14.34 3.86 -6.48
C GLY A 44 14.71 2.91 -5.36
N ILE A 45 15.29 3.47 -4.30
CA ILE A 45 15.56 2.76 -3.04
C ILE A 45 14.81 3.51 -1.95
N ILE A 46 13.88 2.82 -1.28
CA ILE A 46 13.21 3.32 -0.09
C ILE A 46 14.00 2.83 1.12
N ASN A 47 14.57 3.76 1.89
CA ASN A 47 15.30 3.47 3.13
C ASN A 47 14.46 3.92 4.32
N GLY A 48 13.81 2.96 4.97
CA GLY A 48 12.93 3.20 6.12
C GLY A 48 11.59 2.50 5.96
N ARG A 49 10.99 2.12 7.09
CA ARG A 49 9.68 1.45 7.17
C ARG A 49 8.80 1.99 8.31
N ALA A 50 9.27 3.02 9.01
CA ALA A 50 8.62 3.57 10.20
C ALA A 50 7.78 4.82 9.91
N GLY A 51 7.84 5.33 8.67
CA GLY A 51 7.21 6.58 8.25
C GLY A 51 6.00 6.34 7.36
#